data_AF-A0A1D3JV88-F1
#
_entry.id   AF-A0A1D3JV88-F1
#
_cell.length_a   1.000
_cell.length_b   1.000
_cell.length_c   1.000
_cell.angle_alpha   90.00
_cell.angle_beta   90.00
_cell.angle_gamma   90.00
#
_symmetry.space_group_name_H-M   'P 1'
#
loop_
_entity.id
_entity.type
_entity.pdbx_description
1 polymer ?
#
loop_
_entity_poly.entity_id
_entity_poly.type
_entity_poly.pdbx_seq_one_letter_code
_entity_poly.pdbx_strand_id
1 'polypeptide(L)'
;MAKKMLNKRSVLYKAKRKIEYCKAQTRAKLEHPFRVIKQQFGDVKVRFHGLVRNTAQLTTLFALSNRWMARKRLMGMGESARKTRYLSGRFG
;
A
#
# COMPACT_ATOMS: atom_id res chain seq x y z
N MET A 1 -16.05 -14.22 -25.47
CA MET A 1 -15.69 -12.96 -26.16
C MET A 1 -14.25 -13.04 -26.67
N ALA A 2 -14.06 -13.09 -27.99
CA ALA A 2 -12.73 -13.22 -28.60
C ALA A 2 -11.93 -11.91 -28.50
N LYS A 3 -10.70 -11.97 -27.98
CA LYS A 3 -9.81 -10.82 -27.85
C LYS A 3 -9.18 -10.52 -29.22
N LYS A 4 -9.77 -9.60 -30.00
CA LYS A 4 -9.17 -9.15 -31.28
C LYS A 4 -7.73 -8.66 -31.03
N MET A 5 -6.76 -9.35 -31.61
CA MET A 5 -5.34 -9.02 -31.49
C MET A 5 -5.04 -7.79 -32.36
N LEU A 6 -4.98 -6.62 -31.73
CA LEU A 6 -4.63 -5.37 -32.40
C LEU A 6 -3.14 -5.37 -32.80
N ASN A 7 -2.84 -4.89 -34.00
CA ASN A 7 -1.48 -4.72 -34.50
C ASN A 7 -0.66 -3.85 -33.53
N LYS A 8 0.56 -4.29 -33.17
CA LYS A 8 1.45 -3.63 -32.20
C LYS A 8 1.81 -2.18 -32.57
N ARG A 9 1.72 -1.82 -33.85
CA ARG A 9 1.97 -0.45 -34.36
C ARG A 9 0.76 0.48 -34.23
N SER A 10 -0.45 -0.06 -34.03
CA SER A 10 -1.67 0.74 -33.95
C SER A 10 -1.72 1.63 -32.71
N VAL A 11 -2.26 2.85 -32.87
CA VAL A 11 -2.42 3.81 -31.77
C VAL A 11 -3.32 3.24 -30.67
N LEU A 12 -4.39 2.52 -31.06
CA LEU A 12 -5.30 1.84 -30.14
C LEU A 12 -4.60 0.76 -29.29
N TYR A 13 -3.65 0.02 -29.86
CA TYR A 13 -2.86 -0.98 -29.10
C TYR A 13 -1.98 -0.30 -28.04
N LYS A 14 -1.31 0.81 -28.39
CA LYS A 14 -0.48 1.58 -27.45
C LYS A 14 -1.32 2.18 -26.32
N ALA A 15 -2.51 2.73 -26.63
CA ALA A 15 -3.43 3.27 -25.64
C ALA A 15 -3.93 2.19 -24.67
N LYS A 16 -4.37 1.03 -25.19
CA LYS A 16 -4.79 -0.10 -24.35
C LYS A 16 -3.66 -0.59 -23.45
N ARG A 17 -2.42 -0.69 -23.95
CA ARG A 17 -1.26 -1.09 -23.15
C ARG A 17 -1.01 -0.13 -21.99
N LYS A 18 -1.10 1.19 -22.23
CA LYS A 18 -0.94 2.20 -21.17
C LYS A 18 -2.00 2.03 -20.07
N ILE A 19 -3.26 1.81 -20.45
CA ILE A 19 -4.36 1.58 -19.50
C ILE A 19 -4.08 0.33 -18.64
N GLU A 20 -3.74 -0.79 -19.27
CA GLU A 20 -3.43 -2.03 -18.53
C GLU A 20 -2.20 -1.89 -17.64
N TYR A 21 -1.19 -1.14 -18.08
CA TYR A 21 -0.03 -0.80 -17.25
C TYR A 21 -0.42 0.03 -16.03
N CYS A 22 -1.23 1.09 -16.21
CA CYS A 22 -1.70 1.92 -15.09
C CYS A 22 -2.54 1.11 -14.10
N LYS A 23 -3.40 0.19 -14.57
CA LYS A 23 -4.15 -0.74 -13.71
C LYS A 23 -3.20 -1.62 -12.90
N ALA A 24 -2.21 -2.23 -13.55
CA ALA A 24 -1.22 -3.09 -12.89
C ALA A 24 -0.37 -2.32 -11.87
N GLN A 25 0.06 -1.11 -12.20
CA GLN A 25 0.83 -0.25 -11.31
C GLN A 25 0.01 0.15 -10.07
N THR A 26 -1.27 0.47 -10.26
CA THR A 26 -2.19 0.79 -9.17
C THR A 26 -2.37 -0.45 -8.27
N ARG A 27 -2.53 -1.63 -8.87
CA ARG A 27 -2.66 -2.89 -8.12
C ARG A 27 -1.42 -3.20 -7.28
N ALA A 28 -0.22 -3.06 -7.85
CA ALA A 28 1.04 -3.26 -7.13
C ALA A 28 1.19 -2.33 -5.92
N LYS A 29 0.73 -1.06 -6.03
CA LYS A 29 0.72 -0.11 -4.91
C LYS A 29 -0.29 -0.50 -3.82
N LEU A 30 -1.45 -1.02 -4.21
CA LEU A 30 -2.53 -1.41 -3.30
C LEU A 30 -2.32 -2.78 -2.64
N GLU A 31 -1.61 -3.70 -3.28
CA GLU A 31 -1.29 -5.03 -2.73
C GLU A 31 -0.62 -4.93 -1.36
N HIS A 32 0.24 -3.93 -1.17
CA HIS A 32 0.94 -3.73 0.09
C HIS A 32 0.00 -3.41 1.28
N PRO A 33 -0.85 -2.36 1.23
CA PRO A 33 -1.82 -2.10 2.30
C PRO A 33 -2.82 -3.24 2.47
N PHE A 34 -3.28 -3.89 1.40
CA PHE A 34 -4.16 -5.07 1.53
C PHE A 34 -3.47 -6.23 2.27
N ARG A 35 -2.16 -6.44 2.06
CA ARG A 35 -1.38 -7.44 2.78
C ARG A 35 -1.27 -7.09 4.27
N VAL A 36 -1.01 -5.84 4.61
CA VAL A 36 -0.93 -5.37 6.00
C VAL A 36 -2.27 -5.55 6.71
N ILE A 37 -3.38 -5.18 6.06
CA ILE A 37 -4.73 -5.34 6.62
C ILE A 37 -5.04 -6.82 6.90
N LYS A 38 -4.77 -7.71 5.94
CA LYS A 38 -5.09 -9.13 6.07
C LYS A 38 -4.19 -9.86 7.05
N GLN A 39 -2.89 -9.53 7.11
CA GLN A 39 -1.91 -10.24 7.93
C GLN A 39 -1.75 -9.62 9.33
N GLN A 40 -1.57 -8.30 9.42
CA GLN A 40 -1.29 -7.64 10.71
C GLN A 40 -2.56 -7.32 11.50
N PHE A 41 -3.64 -6.95 10.82
CA PHE A 41 -4.90 -6.62 11.47
C PHE A 41 -5.89 -7.80 11.50
N GLY A 42 -5.56 -8.93 10.87
CA GLY A 42 -6.34 -10.17 10.96
C GLY A 42 -7.73 -10.11 10.30
N ASP A 43 -7.94 -9.19 9.35
CA ASP A 43 -9.22 -9.01 8.67
C ASP A 43 -9.43 -10.06 7.56
N VAL A 44 -9.48 -11.34 7.96
CA VAL A 44 -9.59 -12.51 7.07
C VAL A 44 -11.06 -12.94 6.88
N LYS A 45 -11.92 -12.64 7.85
CA LYS A 45 -13.36 -12.94 7.83
C LYS A 45 -14.17 -11.70 8.23
N VAL A 46 -15.34 -11.54 7.61
CA VAL A 46 -16.29 -10.48 7.99
C VAL A 46 -16.73 -10.66 9.45
N ARG A 47 -16.58 -9.62 10.27
CA ARG A 47 -16.94 -9.66 11.70
C ARG A 47 -18.38 -9.29 11.99
N PHE A 48 -19.02 -8.55 11.11
CA PHE A 48 -20.36 -8.00 11.33
C PHE A 48 -21.35 -8.53 10.28
N HIS A 49 -22.59 -8.81 10.69
CA HIS A 49 -23.70 -9.27 9.83
C HIS A 49 -24.28 -8.20 8.91
N GLY A 50 -23.53 -7.13 8.60
CA GLY A 50 -24.01 -6.02 7.78
C GLY A 50 -22.90 -5.35 7.00
N LEU A 51 -23.16 -5.09 5.71
CA LEU A 51 -22.19 -4.54 4.77
C LEU A 51 -21.68 -3.17 5.24
N VAL A 52 -22.58 -2.30 5.71
CA VAL A 52 -22.25 -0.94 6.17
C VAL A 52 -21.23 -0.96 7.31
N ARG A 53 -21.42 -1.83 8.31
CA ARG A 53 -20.53 -1.94 9.47
C ARG A 53 -19.18 -2.54 9.08
N ASN A 54 -19.17 -3.48 8.14
CA ASN A 54 -17.93 -4.02 7.60
C ASN A 54 -17.15 -3.00 6.76
N THR A 55 -17.83 -2.18 5.95
CA THR A 55 -17.19 -1.11 5.18
C THR A 55 -16.56 -0.05 6.09
N ALA A 56 -17.27 0.39 7.14
CA ALA A 56 -16.73 1.33 8.12
C ALA A 56 -15.47 0.78 8.83
N GLN A 57 -15.48 -0.52 9.18
CA GLN A 57 -14.32 -1.21 9.75
C GLN A 57 -13.15 -1.22 8.76
N LEU A 58 -13.38 -1.59 7.50
CA LEU A 58 -12.36 -1.61 6.45
C LEU A 58 -11.74 -0.22 6.21
N THR A 59 -12.55 0.83 6.16
CA THR A 59 -12.07 2.22 6.00
C THR A 59 -11.16 2.63 7.15
N THR A 60 -11.54 2.25 8.38
CA THR A 60 -10.73 2.52 9.58
C THR A 60 -9.39 1.76 9.54
N LEU A 61 -9.42 0.48 9.16
CA LEU A 61 -8.21 -0.34 9.00
C LEU A 61 -7.28 0.20 7.91
N PHE A 62 -7.82 0.77 6.84
CA PHE A 62 -7.04 1.40 5.78
C PHE A 62 -6.30 2.65 6.28
N ALA A 63 -6.97 3.50 7.06
CA ALA A 63 -6.35 4.65 7.71
C ALA A 63 -5.23 4.23 8.69
N LEU A 64 -5.49 3.20 9.51
CA LEU A 64 -4.50 2.63 10.42
C LEU A 64 -3.31 1.99 9.70
N SER A 65 -3.54 1.36 8.55
CA SER A 65 -2.47 0.78 7.73
C SER A 65 -1.53 1.85 7.19
N ASN A 66 -2.06 3.00 6.76
CA ASN A 66 -1.22 4.13 6.36
C ASN A 66 -0.36 4.65 7.53
N ARG A 67 -0.93 4.74 8.74
CA ARG A 67 -0.18 5.14 9.94
C ARG A 67 0.86 4.10 10.36
N TRP A 68 0.56 2.81 10.25
CA TRP A 68 1.51 1.72 10.51
C TRP A 68 2.70 1.77 9.54
N MET A 69 2.46 2.11 8.27
CA MET A 69 3.52 2.31 7.28
C MET A 69 4.41 3.52 7.60
N ALA A 70 3.81 4.61 8.08
CA ALA A 70 4.55 5.79 8.53
C ALA A 70 5.43 5.49 9.77
N ARG A 71 5.02 4.55 10.64
CA ARG A 71 5.82 4.13 11.82
C ARG A 71 7.23 3.69 11.46
N LYS A 72 7.41 2.93 10.37
CA LYS A 72 8.75 2.49 9.91
C LYS A 72 9.64 3.68 9.49
N ARG A 73 9.05 4.70 8.86
CA ARG A 73 9.79 5.91 8.45
C ARG A 73 10.19 6.76 9.66
N LEU A 74 9.29 6.89 10.63
CA LEU A 74 9.53 7.69 11.84
C LEU A 74 10.54 7.04 12.80
N MET A 75 10.56 5.70 12.92
CA MET A 75 11.55 5.02 13.76
C MET A 75 12.99 5.11 13.22
N GLY A 76 13.17 5.12 11.90
CA GLY A 76 14.50 5.36 11.30
C GLY A 76 15.06 6.75 11.62
N MET A 77 14.20 7.76 11.74
CA MET A 77 14.62 9.12 12.12
C MET A 77 15.02 9.23 13.61
N GLY A 78 14.36 8.47 14.48
CA GLY A 78 14.72 8.38 15.90
C GLY A 78 16.06 7.67 16.17
N GLU A 79 16.51 6.81 15.27
CA GLU A 79 17.82 6.14 15.37
C GLU A 79 18.97 7.08 14.95
N SER A 80 18.80 7.88 13.89
CA SER A 80 19.76 8.91 13.50
C SER A 80 19.91 10.01 14.57
N ALA A 81 18.81 10.40 15.23
CA ALA A 81 18.81 11.34 16.34
C ALA A 81 19.48 10.79 17.62
N ARG A 82 19.43 9.47 17.84
CA ARG A 82 20.17 8.82 18.93
C ARG A 82 21.66 8.71 18.60
N LYS A 83 22.02 8.32 17.38
CA LYS A 83 23.43 8.15 16.96
C LYS A 83 24.23 9.46 16.98
N THR A 84 23.60 10.57 16.61
CA THR A 84 24.20 11.92 16.71
C THR A 84 24.44 12.35 18.16
N ARG A 85 23.56 11.97 19.10
CA ARG A 85 23.71 12.26 20.54
C ARG A 85 24.81 11.45 21.23
N TYR A 86 25.08 10.22 20.79
CA TYR A 86 26.19 9.41 21.31
C TYR A 86 27.57 9.85 20.80
N LEU A 87 27.63 10.50 19.64
CA LEU A 87 28.89 11.00 19.06
C LEU A 87 29.28 12.38 19.61
N SER A 88 28.31 13.20 20.05
CA SER A 88 28.57 14.50 20.69
C SER A 88 28.90 14.42 22.19
N GLY A 89 28.73 13.26 22.83
CA GLY A 89 28.98 13.04 24.27
C GLY A 89 30.30 12.30 24.59
N ARG A 90 31.21 12.15 23.61
CA ARG A 90 32.49 11.44 23.76
C ARG A 90 33.71 12.37 23.57
N PHE A 91 33.55 13.64 23.91
CA PHE A 91 34.61 14.66 23.96
C PHE A 91 34.42 15.54 25.20
N GLY A 92 34.33 14.90 26.37
CA GLY A 92 34.37 15.53 27.69
C GLY A 92 35.35 14.76 28.55
#